data_AF-A0A6S6S8K3-F1
#
_entry.id   AF-A0A6S6S8K3-F1
#
_cell.length_a   1.000
_cell.length_b   1.000
_cell.length_c   1.000
_cell.angle_alpha   90.00
_cell.angle_beta   90.00
_cell.angle_gamma   90.00
#
_symmetry.space_group_name_H-M   'P 1'
#
loop_
_entity.id
_entity.type
_entity.pdbx_description
1 polymer ?
#
loop_
_entity_poly.entity_id
_entity_poly.type
_entity_poly.pdbx_seq_one_letter_code
_entity_poly.pdbx_strand_id
1 'polypeptide(L)'
;MNLFNQNIHMRIVFFFSMIIIMLLPRTLSAQSDYTFNSLYRSFEEGKSFYVLKQSTIHAAPFSTAAILGEVSTGTVIRVEERMDEIFKVKGFKTNWYRVVFENKGQLEEGYLWGGNIAINAFQAKDNATILFLYGVDHVGLVNRGNYEEESIQLGLYVLENKRVRDQVVFEAMGTLYTKTQGKSFGNKGLETIQEIIEIAFSDGYCGGVAATVTLFWDGEKLHYVNLLSSGFSTENFANRFYIYPQEHSEKEQTILLRKELGTFDANKRPVYTEQVDTRYIWTDNGLQIIP
;
A
#
# COMPACT_ATOMS: atom_id res chain seq x y z
N MET A 1 -46.44 26.62 -58.60
CA MET A 1 -45.95 25.37 -57.98
C MET A 1 -44.45 25.31 -58.25
N ASN A 2 -43.53 25.67 -57.35
CA ASN A 2 -43.00 24.76 -56.33
C ASN A 2 -42.01 25.44 -55.35
N LEU A 3 -42.14 26.73 -55.04
CA LEU A 3 -41.21 27.41 -54.11
C LEU A 3 -41.62 27.32 -52.63
N PHE A 4 -42.85 26.90 -52.33
CA PHE A 4 -43.33 26.77 -50.95
C PHE A 4 -42.93 25.46 -50.27
N ASN A 5 -42.54 24.44 -51.04
CA ASN A 5 -42.32 23.08 -50.52
C ASN A 5 -40.86 22.80 -50.10
N GLN A 6 -39.87 23.55 -50.60
CA GLN A 6 -38.46 23.33 -50.23
C GLN A 6 -38.09 23.89 -48.85
N ASN A 7 -38.74 24.98 -48.40
CA ASN A 7 -38.43 25.61 -47.11
C ASN A 7 -38.92 24.80 -45.89
N ILE A 8 -39.94 23.96 -46.07
CA ILE A 8 -40.48 23.12 -45.00
C ILE A 8 -39.59 21.90 -44.79
N HIS A 9 -39.10 21.27 -45.86
CA HIS A 9 -38.16 20.15 -45.74
C HIS A 9 -36.82 20.55 -45.12
N MET A 10 -36.27 21.71 -45.47
CA MET A 10 -34.98 22.17 -44.91
C MET A 10 -35.08 22.54 -43.42
N ARG A 11 -36.22 23.08 -42.96
CA ARG A 11 -36.47 23.38 -41.54
C ARG A 11 -36.74 22.13 -40.70
N ILE A 12 -37.41 21.12 -41.27
CA ILE A 12 -37.66 19.84 -40.59
C ILE A 12 -36.37 19.02 -40.44
N VAL A 13 -35.49 19.04 -41.44
CA VAL A 13 -34.18 18.36 -41.36
C VAL A 13 -33.27 19.01 -40.32
N PHE A 14 -33.27 20.35 -40.20
CA PHE A 14 -32.52 21.04 -39.15
C PHE A 14 -33.10 20.79 -37.74
N PHE A 15 -34.43 20.70 -37.58
CA PHE A 15 -35.05 20.36 -36.29
C PHE A 15 -34.80 18.91 -35.89
N PHE A 16 -34.83 17.96 -36.82
CA PHE A 16 -34.49 16.55 -36.53
C PHE A 16 -32.99 16.36 -36.25
N SER A 17 -32.11 17.10 -36.92
CA SER A 17 -30.67 17.09 -36.65
C SER A 17 -30.32 17.63 -35.26
N MET A 18 -31.09 18.59 -34.73
CA MET A 18 -30.82 19.20 -33.43
C MET A 18 -31.37 18.37 -32.26
N ILE A 19 -32.43 17.59 -32.48
CA ILE A 19 -33.01 16.67 -31.49
C ILE A 19 -32.19 15.39 -31.33
N ILE A 20 -31.52 14.91 -32.39
CA ILE A 20 -30.64 13.72 -32.31
C ILE A 20 -29.38 13.98 -31.47
N ILE A 21 -28.91 15.22 -31.39
CA ILE A 21 -27.76 15.60 -30.55
C ILE A 21 -28.14 15.67 -29.05
N MET A 22 -29.42 15.82 -28.71
CA MET A 22 -29.90 15.85 -27.31
C MET A 22 -30.24 14.48 -26.73
N LEU A 23 -30.31 13.42 -27.54
CA LEU A 23 -30.64 12.06 -27.09
C LEU A 23 -29.43 11.15 -26.84
N LEU A 24 -28.21 11.69 -26.93
CA LEU A 24 -27.05 10.98 -26.39
C LEU A 24 -27.10 11.10 -24.85
N PRO A 25 -27.27 10.00 -24.11
CA PRO A 25 -27.14 10.05 -22.66
C PRO A 25 -25.72 10.54 -22.35
N ARG A 26 -25.61 11.78 -21.87
CA ARG A 26 -24.39 12.27 -21.24
C ARG A 26 -24.28 11.60 -19.88
N THR A 27 -23.92 10.33 -19.86
CA THR A 27 -23.29 9.75 -18.68
C THR A 27 -21.89 10.36 -18.60
N LEU A 28 -21.80 11.60 -18.14
CA LEU A 28 -20.62 12.05 -17.42
C LEU A 28 -20.56 11.18 -16.15
N SER A 29 -20.01 9.99 -16.30
CA SER A 29 -19.28 9.42 -15.18
C SER A 29 -18.12 10.38 -14.98
N ALA A 30 -18.24 11.24 -13.97
CA ALA A 30 -17.04 11.68 -13.28
C ALA A 30 -16.41 10.39 -12.73
N GLN A 31 -15.62 9.69 -13.56
CA GLN A 31 -14.59 8.83 -13.01
C GLN A 31 -13.81 9.78 -12.14
N SER A 32 -13.82 9.56 -10.83
CA SER A 32 -12.89 10.22 -9.93
C SER A 32 -11.53 10.07 -10.58
N ASP A 33 -11.06 11.16 -11.16
CA ASP A 33 -9.78 11.20 -11.81
C ASP A 33 -8.81 11.17 -10.65
N TYR A 34 -8.43 9.96 -10.22
CA TYR A 34 -7.50 9.70 -9.11
C TYR A 34 -6.09 10.20 -9.47
N THR A 35 -5.96 11.23 -10.31
CA THR A 35 -4.81 11.57 -11.13
C THR A 35 -4.01 12.77 -10.69
N PHE A 36 -3.97 13.13 -9.40
CA PHE A 36 -2.95 14.10 -8.96
C PHE A 36 -2.40 13.81 -7.55
N ASN A 37 -1.08 13.62 -7.49
CA ASN A 37 -0.18 13.59 -6.32
C ASN A 37 -0.56 12.66 -5.15
N SER A 38 -0.13 11.39 -5.25
CA SER A 38 -0.16 10.45 -4.14
C SER A 38 1.20 9.76 -3.96
N LEU A 39 1.52 9.29 -2.75
CA LEU A 39 2.78 8.57 -2.46
C LEU A 39 2.91 7.24 -3.20
N TYR A 40 1.83 6.78 -3.82
CA TYR A 40 1.75 5.57 -4.64
C TYR A 40 1.91 5.86 -6.14
N ARG A 41 2.17 7.13 -6.54
CA ARG A 41 1.98 7.59 -7.95
C ARG A 41 3.22 8.05 -8.72
N SER A 42 4.40 8.10 -8.11
CA SER A 42 5.62 8.31 -8.89
C SER A 42 6.81 7.74 -8.15
N PHE A 43 7.31 6.63 -8.66
CA PHE A 43 8.70 6.27 -8.43
C PHE A 43 9.56 7.38 -9.02
N GLU A 44 10.42 7.97 -8.19
CA GLU A 44 11.28 9.07 -8.60
C GLU A 44 12.18 8.65 -9.77
N GLU A 45 12.19 9.46 -10.83
CA GLU A 45 13.07 9.26 -11.98
C GLU A 45 14.55 9.29 -11.55
N GLY A 46 15.34 8.40 -12.12
CA GLY A 46 16.75 8.19 -11.78
C GLY A 46 16.98 7.40 -10.48
N LYS A 47 15.94 7.06 -9.70
CA LYS A 47 16.09 6.25 -8.49
C LYS A 47 15.94 4.76 -8.78
N SER A 48 16.55 3.96 -7.91
CA SER A 48 16.45 2.51 -7.94
C SER A 48 15.38 2.01 -6.98
N PHE A 49 14.61 1.04 -7.43
CA PHE A 49 13.55 0.37 -6.69
C PHE A 49 13.66 -1.14 -6.85
N TYR A 50 12.90 -1.88 -6.04
CA TYR A 50 12.81 -3.33 -6.17
C TYR A 50 11.54 -3.73 -6.92
N VAL A 51 11.63 -4.79 -7.71
CA VAL A 51 10.46 -5.47 -8.25
C VAL A 51 9.72 -6.17 -7.11
N LEU A 52 8.43 -5.87 -6.95
CA LEU A 52 7.56 -6.44 -5.92
C LEU A 52 7.20 -7.89 -6.22
N LYS A 53 6.86 -8.19 -7.48
CA LYS A 53 6.38 -9.50 -7.92
C LYS A 53 7.07 -9.89 -9.22
N GLN A 54 7.37 -11.17 -9.40
CA GLN A 54 7.87 -11.67 -10.68
C GLN A 54 6.97 -11.19 -11.81
N SER A 55 7.57 -10.57 -12.82
CA SER A 55 6.87 -9.81 -13.85
C SER A 55 7.59 -9.86 -15.17
N THR A 56 6.85 -9.58 -16.25
CA THR A 56 7.38 -9.40 -17.59
C THR A 56 7.75 -7.95 -17.84
N ILE A 57 8.82 -7.75 -18.62
CA ILE A 57 9.21 -6.45 -19.18
C ILE A 57 8.68 -6.36 -20.59
N HIS A 58 8.03 -5.25 -20.92
CA HIS A 58 7.37 -5.04 -22.21
C HIS A 58 8.15 -4.05 -23.09
N ALA A 59 7.97 -4.17 -24.41
CA ALA A 59 8.57 -3.27 -25.39
C ALA A 59 7.88 -1.90 -25.48
N ALA A 60 6.67 -1.77 -24.93
CA ALA A 60 5.88 -0.54 -24.91
C ALA A 60 4.95 -0.54 -23.68
N PRO A 61 4.42 0.62 -23.24
CA PRO A 61 3.68 0.77 -21.98
C PRO A 61 2.21 0.30 -22.06
N PHE A 62 2.00 -0.93 -22.52
CA PHE A 62 0.69 -1.59 -22.53
C PHE A 62 0.82 -3.11 -22.47
N SER A 63 -0.18 -3.77 -21.87
CA SER A 63 -0.09 -5.19 -21.48
C SER A 63 0.00 -6.18 -22.63
N THR A 64 -0.40 -5.79 -23.84
CA THR A 64 -0.33 -6.61 -25.05
C THR A 64 0.93 -6.35 -25.89
N ALA A 65 1.84 -5.47 -25.44
CA ALA A 65 3.11 -5.23 -26.10
C ALA A 65 4.00 -6.48 -26.03
N ALA A 66 4.90 -6.62 -27.01
CA ALA A 66 5.87 -7.71 -27.04
C ALA A 66 6.66 -7.77 -25.72
N ILE A 67 6.85 -8.99 -25.21
CA ILE A 67 7.63 -9.25 -23.99
C ILE A 67 9.11 -9.29 -24.37
N LEU A 68 9.91 -8.45 -23.72
CA LEU A 68 11.37 -8.39 -23.89
C LEU A 68 12.10 -9.35 -22.95
N GLY A 69 11.54 -9.58 -21.76
CA GLY A 69 12.14 -10.45 -20.76
C GLY A 69 11.29 -10.57 -19.50
N GLU A 70 11.86 -11.18 -18.47
CA GLU A 70 11.25 -11.35 -17.15
C GLU A 70 12.19 -10.85 -16.06
N VAL A 71 11.62 -10.28 -15.02
CA VAL A 71 12.30 -9.84 -13.80
C VAL A 71 11.72 -10.56 -12.59
N SER A 72 12.58 -11.01 -11.69
CA SER A 72 12.16 -11.70 -10.47
C SER A 72 11.82 -10.71 -9.36
N THR A 73 11.04 -11.14 -8.37
CA THR A 73 10.86 -10.37 -7.12
C THR A 73 12.21 -10.06 -6.49
N GLY A 74 12.42 -8.81 -6.06
CA GLY A 74 13.68 -8.34 -5.48
C GLY A 74 14.76 -7.99 -6.51
N THR A 75 14.50 -8.10 -7.82
CA THR A 75 15.38 -7.50 -8.83
C THR A 75 15.40 -5.98 -8.64
N VAL A 76 16.59 -5.38 -8.65
CA VAL A 76 16.75 -3.93 -8.64
C VAL A 76 16.52 -3.40 -10.05
N ILE A 77 15.68 -2.36 -10.15
CA ILE A 77 15.41 -1.63 -11.38
C ILE A 77 15.68 -0.15 -11.14
N ARG A 78 16.13 0.57 -12.15
CA ARG A 78 16.18 2.02 -12.16
C ARG A 78 14.99 2.54 -12.96
N VAL A 79 14.22 3.46 -12.37
CA VAL A 79 13.11 4.10 -13.07
C VAL A 79 13.66 5.28 -13.87
N GLU A 80 13.49 5.26 -15.18
CA GLU A 80 13.92 6.37 -16.05
C GLU A 80 12.82 7.41 -16.20
N GLU A 81 11.58 6.96 -16.36
CA GLU A 81 10.48 7.80 -16.79
C GLU A 81 9.14 7.18 -16.38
N ARG A 82 8.22 8.03 -15.92
CA ARG A 82 6.82 7.65 -15.76
C ARG A 82 6.06 7.91 -17.05
N MET A 83 5.37 6.90 -17.54
CA MET A 83 4.55 7.00 -18.74
C MET A 83 3.14 7.49 -18.41
N ASP A 84 2.47 8.16 -19.33
CA ASP A 84 1.09 8.65 -19.13
C ASP A 84 0.05 7.53 -19.23
N GLU A 85 0.41 6.40 -19.85
CA GLU A 85 -0.43 5.23 -19.97
C GLU A 85 -0.73 4.63 -18.60
N ILE A 86 -2.02 4.47 -18.32
CA ILE A 86 -2.52 3.89 -17.07
C ILE A 86 -3.19 2.57 -17.37
N PHE A 87 -2.88 1.56 -16.57
CA PHE A 87 -3.48 0.24 -16.65
C PHE A 87 -4.00 -0.21 -15.27
N LYS A 88 -5.10 -0.97 -15.27
CA LYS A 88 -5.76 -1.46 -14.05
C LYS A 88 -5.63 -2.98 -13.96
N VAL A 89 -5.05 -3.47 -12.88
CA VAL A 89 -4.94 -4.91 -12.57
C VAL A 89 -5.40 -5.12 -11.14
N LYS A 90 -6.28 -6.10 -10.91
CA LYS A 90 -6.84 -6.43 -9.57
C LYS A 90 -7.29 -5.21 -8.78
N GLY A 91 -8.07 -4.34 -9.41
CA GLY A 91 -8.57 -3.11 -8.77
C GLY A 91 -7.58 -1.96 -8.68
N PHE A 92 -6.27 -2.21 -8.69
CA PHE A 92 -5.26 -1.17 -8.61
C PHE A 92 -4.99 -0.55 -9.99
N LYS A 93 -5.10 0.78 -10.09
CA LYS A 93 -4.89 1.55 -11.32
C LYS A 93 -3.63 2.41 -11.17
N THR A 94 -2.63 2.19 -12.02
CA THR A 94 -1.36 2.95 -11.99
C THR A 94 -0.69 3.02 -13.36
N ASN A 95 0.33 3.87 -13.46
CA ASN A 95 1.10 4.15 -14.66
C ASN A 95 2.06 3.00 -15.03
N TRP A 96 2.50 2.99 -16.28
CA TRP A 96 3.70 2.27 -16.70
C TRP A 96 4.95 3.11 -16.43
N TYR A 97 6.08 2.42 -16.29
CA TYR A 97 7.38 3.05 -16.10
C TYR A 97 8.38 2.48 -17.08
N ARG A 98 9.16 3.36 -17.71
CA ARG A 98 10.36 2.97 -18.44
C ARG A 98 11.45 2.68 -17.43
N VAL A 99 12.03 1.49 -17.48
CA VAL A 99 12.95 0.99 -16.47
C VAL A 99 14.20 0.41 -17.12
N VAL A 100 15.33 0.61 -16.46
CA VAL A 100 16.60 -0.04 -16.78
C VAL A 100 16.89 -1.09 -15.72
N PHE A 101 17.32 -2.28 -16.14
CA PHE A 101 17.57 -3.40 -15.25
C PHE A 101 18.72 -4.26 -15.75
N GLU A 102 19.34 -5.01 -14.85
CA GLU A 102 20.38 -5.97 -15.21
C GLU A 102 19.76 -7.32 -15.56
N ASN A 103 20.03 -7.80 -16.77
CA ASN A 103 19.65 -9.12 -17.26
C ASN A 103 20.91 -9.87 -17.71
N LYS A 104 21.29 -10.94 -17.01
CA LYS A 104 22.46 -11.78 -17.34
C LYS A 104 23.75 -10.97 -17.57
N GLY A 105 23.98 -9.93 -16.78
CA GLY A 105 25.16 -9.07 -16.86
C GLY A 105 25.11 -7.98 -17.93
N GLN A 106 23.98 -7.80 -18.62
CA GLN A 106 23.73 -6.70 -19.55
C GLN A 106 22.65 -5.77 -19.02
N LEU A 107 22.82 -4.47 -19.25
CA LEU A 107 21.78 -3.49 -18.97
C LEU A 107 20.77 -3.52 -20.12
N GLU A 108 19.52 -3.81 -19.78
CA GLU A 108 18.39 -3.79 -20.69
C GLU A 108 17.40 -2.71 -20.26
N GLU A 109 16.58 -2.29 -21.22
CA GLU A 109 15.55 -1.27 -21.02
C GLU A 109 14.20 -1.81 -21.52
N GLY A 110 13.13 -1.43 -20.83
CA GLY A 110 11.77 -1.71 -21.27
C GLY A 110 10.76 -1.09 -20.32
N TYR A 111 9.53 -1.61 -20.35
CA TYR A 111 8.41 -1.05 -19.60
C TYR A 111 7.87 -2.04 -18.57
N LEU A 112 7.71 -1.57 -17.34
CA LEU A 112 7.11 -2.31 -16.24
C LEU A 112 5.90 -1.56 -15.70
N TRP A 113 4.80 -2.29 -15.47
CA TRP A 113 3.60 -1.72 -14.86
C TRP A 113 3.87 -1.38 -13.38
N GLY A 114 3.49 -0.17 -12.94
CA GLY A 114 3.86 0.36 -11.63
C GLY A 114 3.42 -0.47 -10.42
N GLY A 115 2.36 -1.26 -10.55
CA GLY A 115 1.89 -2.13 -9.46
C GLY A 115 2.78 -3.35 -9.21
N ASN A 116 3.79 -3.55 -10.05
CA ASN A 116 4.82 -4.58 -9.88
C ASN A 116 6.11 -4.03 -9.25
N ILE A 117 6.15 -2.76 -8.85
CA ILE A 117 7.30 -2.11 -8.21
C ILE A 117 6.99 -1.94 -6.72
N ALA A 118 7.95 -2.27 -5.86
CA ALA A 118 7.80 -2.16 -4.41
C ALA A 118 7.75 -0.69 -3.98
N ILE A 119 6.83 -0.36 -3.10
CA ILE A 119 6.66 0.99 -2.54
C ILE A 119 7.80 1.29 -1.57
N ASN A 120 8.21 0.30 -0.80
CA ASN A 120 9.31 0.41 0.14
C ASN A 120 9.99 -0.95 0.30
N ALA A 121 11.26 -0.91 0.71
CA ALA A 121 12.02 -2.08 1.07
C ALA A 121 13.00 -1.73 2.20
N PHE A 122 13.20 -2.67 3.12
CA PHE A 122 14.08 -2.52 4.27
C PHE A 122 14.66 -3.88 4.67
N GLN A 123 15.87 -3.88 5.21
CA GLN A 123 16.55 -5.11 5.64
C GLN A 123 16.09 -5.52 7.04
N ALA A 124 16.24 -6.80 7.37
CA ALA A 124 16.24 -7.24 8.77
C ALA A 124 17.30 -6.48 9.56
N LYS A 125 17.04 -6.21 10.84
CA LYS A 125 17.87 -5.32 11.66
C LYS A 125 19.30 -5.85 11.80
N ASP A 126 19.43 -7.16 12.00
CA ASP A 126 20.70 -7.81 12.29
C ASP A 126 21.09 -8.85 11.19
N ASN A 127 20.38 -8.87 10.06
CA ASN A 127 20.69 -9.78 8.94
C ASN A 127 20.46 -9.12 7.56
N ALA A 128 21.52 -8.59 6.96
CA ALA A 128 21.47 -7.93 5.66
C ALA A 128 21.08 -8.83 4.46
N THR A 129 21.10 -10.16 4.65
CA THR A 129 20.67 -11.11 3.61
C THR A 129 19.15 -11.27 3.53
N ILE A 130 18.45 -10.81 4.58
CA ILE A 130 16.99 -10.80 4.64
C ILE A 130 16.49 -9.41 4.24
N LEU A 131 15.70 -9.37 3.18
CA LEU A 131 15.08 -8.17 2.63
C LEU A 131 13.56 -8.28 2.73
N PHE A 132 12.94 -7.30 3.35
CA PHE A 132 11.51 -7.11 3.31
C PHE A 132 11.17 -6.07 2.25
N LEU A 133 10.17 -6.35 1.43
CA LEU A 133 9.66 -5.41 0.45
C LEU A 133 8.14 -5.51 0.40
N TYR A 134 7.46 -4.38 0.23
CA TYR A 134 6.01 -4.37 0.15
C TYR A 134 5.47 -3.37 -0.85
N GLY A 135 4.24 -3.61 -1.30
CA GLY A 135 3.49 -2.74 -2.19
C GLY A 135 2.05 -3.20 -2.35
N VAL A 136 1.27 -2.54 -3.22
CA VAL A 136 -0.14 -2.90 -3.41
C VAL A 136 -0.25 -4.28 -4.05
N ASP A 137 -0.93 -5.20 -3.36
CA ASP A 137 -1.28 -6.50 -3.91
C ASP A 137 -2.52 -6.39 -4.81
N HIS A 138 -3.58 -5.77 -4.28
CA HIS A 138 -4.82 -5.48 -4.97
C HIS A 138 -5.61 -4.38 -4.25
N VAL A 139 -6.64 -3.86 -4.93
CA VAL A 139 -7.68 -3.02 -4.34
C VAL A 139 -9.01 -3.72 -4.55
N GLY A 140 -9.80 -3.91 -3.50
CA GLY A 140 -11.03 -4.69 -3.56
C GLY A 140 -12.07 -4.20 -2.56
N LEU A 141 -13.32 -4.64 -2.74
CA LEU A 141 -14.38 -4.33 -1.80
C LEU A 141 -14.25 -5.23 -0.57
N VAL A 142 -14.28 -4.62 0.61
CA VAL A 142 -14.35 -5.33 1.89
C VAL A 142 -15.69 -5.05 2.54
N ASN A 143 -16.35 -6.12 2.97
CA ASN A 143 -17.63 -6.05 3.65
C ASN A 143 -17.43 -5.62 5.12
N ARG A 144 -18.05 -4.51 5.52
CA ARG A 144 -18.03 -3.95 6.88
C ARG A 144 -19.32 -4.22 7.65
N GLY A 145 -20.02 -5.30 7.29
CA GLY A 145 -21.36 -5.65 7.77
C GLY A 145 -22.45 -4.92 6.99
N ASN A 146 -22.62 -3.62 7.26
CA ASN A 146 -23.74 -2.84 6.74
C ASN A 146 -23.44 -2.10 5.43
N TYR A 147 -22.18 -2.08 5.00
CA TYR A 147 -21.74 -1.45 3.76
C TYR A 147 -20.49 -2.16 3.22
N GLU A 148 -20.21 -1.96 1.94
CA GLU A 148 -18.95 -2.36 1.31
C GLU A 148 -18.10 -1.12 1.07
N GLU A 149 -16.79 -1.28 1.20
CA GLU A 149 -15.83 -0.19 1.03
C GLU A 149 -14.63 -0.69 0.21
N GLU A 150 -14.12 0.14 -0.70
CA GLU A 150 -12.86 -0.14 -1.36
C GLU A 150 -11.71 -0.08 -0.35
N SER A 151 -10.96 -1.16 -0.26
CA SER A 151 -9.80 -1.30 0.62
C SER A 151 -8.57 -1.66 -0.17
N ILE A 152 -7.43 -1.12 0.26
CA ILE A 152 -6.11 -1.43 -0.28
C ILE A 152 -5.55 -2.62 0.48
N GLN A 153 -5.13 -3.64 -0.25
CA GLN A 153 -4.46 -4.80 0.32
C GLN A 153 -2.98 -4.70 -0.06
N LEU A 154 -2.09 -4.67 0.93
CA LEU A 154 -0.64 -4.69 0.70
C LEU A 154 -0.13 -6.11 0.76
N GLY A 155 0.77 -6.44 -0.16
CA GLY A 155 1.58 -7.65 -0.10
C GLY A 155 2.95 -7.33 0.48
N LEU A 156 3.32 -7.97 1.59
CA LEU A 156 4.67 -7.98 2.14
C LEU A 156 5.36 -9.28 1.77
N TYR A 157 6.56 -9.16 1.21
CA TYR A 157 7.42 -10.27 0.82
C TYR A 157 8.66 -10.25 1.69
N VAL A 158 9.08 -11.44 2.14
CA VAL A 158 10.40 -11.65 2.74
C VAL A 158 11.27 -12.44 1.78
N LEU A 159 12.45 -11.91 1.50
CA LEU A 159 13.46 -12.55 0.67
C LEU A 159 14.66 -12.87 1.52
N GLU A 160 15.24 -14.04 1.31
CA GLU A 160 16.52 -14.42 1.86
C GLU A 160 17.45 -14.81 0.71
N ASN A 161 18.63 -14.21 0.64
CA ASN A 161 19.58 -14.44 -0.44
C ASN A 161 18.95 -14.25 -1.84
N LYS A 162 18.15 -13.18 -1.99
CA LYS A 162 17.42 -12.80 -3.21
C LYS A 162 16.34 -13.81 -3.66
N ARG A 163 15.91 -14.73 -2.79
CA ARG A 163 14.81 -15.66 -3.06
C ARG A 163 13.65 -15.38 -2.13
N VAL A 164 12.43 -15.33 -2.65
CA VAL A 164 11.22 -15.22 -1.84
C VAL A 164 11.13 -16.45 -0.93
N ARG A 165 11.00 -16.20 0.38
CA ARG A 165 10.81 -17.23 1.40
C ARG A 165 9.35 -17.36 1.79
N ASP A 166 8.70 -16.22 1.98
CA ASP A 166 7.28 -16.16 2.29
C ASP A 166 6.67 -14.81 1.87
N GLN A 167 5.34 -14.75 1.88
CA GLN A 167 4.57 -13.54 1.65
C GLN A 167 3.29 -13.53 2.49
N VAL A 168 2.82 -12.35 2.86
CA VAL A 168 1.51 -12.17 3.49
C VAL A 168 0.81 -10.97 2.88
N VAL A 169 -0.50 -11.08 2.71
CA VAL A 169 -1.37 -9.99 2.26
C VAL A 169 -2.23 -9.53 3.43
N PHE A 170 -2.28 -8.24 3.66
CA PHE A 170 -3.07 -7.64 4.72
C PHE A 170 -3.67 -6.31 4.28
N GLU A 171 -4.72 -5.90 4.99
CA GLU A 171 -5.40 -4.65 4.77
C GLU A 171 -4.54 -3.46 5.23
N ALA A 172 -4.32 -2.50 4.33
CA ALA A 172 -3.72 -1.22 4.67
C ALA A 172 -4.74 -0.26 5.30
N MET A 173 -4.22 0.68 6.09
CA MET A 173 -5.03 1.77 6.62
C MET A 173 -4.97 2.99 5.69
N GLY A 174 -6.12 3.61 5.47
CA GLY A 174 -6.22 4.86 4.73
C GLY A 174 -6.41 4.67 3.23
N THR A 175 -5.84 5.58 2.45
CA THR A 175 -6.03 5.64 1.00
C THR A 175 -4.70 5.49 0.28
N LEU A 176 -4.73 5.50 -1.06
CA LEU A 176 -3.53 5.59 -1.89
C LEU A 176 -2.77 6.92 -1.72
N TYR A 177 -3.21 7.82 -0.84
CA TYR A 177 -2.50 9.05 -0.46
C TYR A 177 -1.83 8.96 0.91
N THR A 178 -2.11 7.91 1.68
CA THR A 178 -1.57 7.74 3.03
C THR A 178 -0.09 7.35 2.95
N LYS A 179 0.79 8.06 3.67
CA LYS A 179 2.23 7.74 3.70
C LYS A 179 2.41 6.40 4.37
N THR A 180 3.30 5.57 3.83
CA THR A 180 3.69 4.31 4.46
C THR A 180 5.18 4.25 4.69
N GLN A 181 5.58 3.64 5.81
CA GLN A 181 6.98 3.36 6.12
C GLN A 181 7.10 2.01 6.81
N GLY A 182 7.89 1.12 6.23
CA GLY A 182 8.24 -0.15 6.84
C GLY A 182 9.53 -0.08 7.64
N LYS A 183 9.60 -0.83 8.73
CA LYS A 183 10.80 -0.97 9.56
C LYS A 183 10.86 -2.35 10.22
N SER A 184 12.07 -2.84 10.42
CA SER A 184 12.42 -4.05 11.17
C SER A 184 13.05 -3.68 12.52
N PHE A 185 12.87 -4.54 13.53
CA PHE A 185 13.30 -4.25 14.90
C PHE A 185 14.09 -5.37 15.58
N GLY A 186 14.40 -6.45 14.88
CA GLY A 186 14.92 -7.69 15.47
C GLY A 186 13.81 -8.41 16.24
N ASN A 187 14.20 -9.37 17.07
CA ASN A 187 13.25 -10.19 17.83
C ASN A 187 12.73 -9.54 19.13
N LYS A 188 13.36 -8.42 19.57
CA LYS A 188 13.08 -7.74 20.84
C LYS A 188 12.92 -8.68 22.06
N GLY A 189 13.68 -9.79 22.07
CA GLY A 189 13.67 -10.77 23.16
C GLY A 189 12.63 -11.88 23.04
N LEU A 190 11.91 -11.98 21.93
CA LEU A 190 11.05 -13.12 21.61
C LEU A 190 11.88 -14.25 20.99
N GLU A 191 12.00 -15.38 21.70
CA GLU A 191 12.85 -16.51 21.27
C GLU A 191 12.51 -17.10 19.88
N THR A 192 11.23 -17.24 19.55
CA THR A 192 10.80 -17.88 18.29
C THR A 192 10.63 -16.91 17.13
N ILE A 193 10.84 -15.61 17.36
CA ILE A 193 10.71 -14.59 16.33
C ILE A 193 12.11 -14.15 15.93
N GLN A 194 12.36 -13.98 14.64
CA GLN A 194 13.60 -13.41 14.13
C GLN A 194 13.47 -11.90 13.96
N GLU A 195 12.35 -11.45 13.40
CA GLU A 195 12.13 -10.04 13.10
C GLU A 195 10.69 -9.62 13.42
N ILE A 196 10.59 -8.51 14.14
CA ILE A 196 9.35 -7.74 14.28
C ILE A 196 9.35 -6.68 13.19
N ILE A 197 8.26 -6.64 12.44
CA ILE A 197 8.07 -5.77 11.29
C ILE A 197 6.90 -4.86 11.58
N GLU A 198 7.10 -3.55 11.38
CA GLU A 198 6.03 -2.57 11.47
C GLU A 198 5.91 -1.81 10.16
N ILE A 199 4.68 -1.69 9.66
CA ILE A 199 4.34 -0.83 8.53
C ILE A 199 3.41 0.25 9.07
N ALA A 200 3.98 1.45 9.22
CA ALA A 200 3.29 2.62 9.72
C ALA A 200 2.58 3.37 8.58
N PHE A 201 1.38 3.85 8.86
CA PHE A 201 0.52 4.61 7.97
C PHE A 201 0.25 5.98 8.58
N SER A 202 0.49 7.05 7.82
CA SER A 202 0.25 8.42 8.30
C SER A 202 -0.18 9.39 7.20
N ASP A 203 -1.23 10.17 7.45
CA ASP A 203 -1.60 11.27 6.58
C ASP A 203 -0.90 12.60 6.95
N GLY A 204 -0.27 12.66 8.13
CA GLY A 204 0.53 13.81 8.57
C GLY A 204 -0.28 15.06 9.00
N TYR A 205 -1.59 14.94 9.21
CA TYR A 205 -2.44 16.01 9.75
C TYR A 205 -3.38 15.49 10.86
N CYS A 206 -3.87 16.39 11.71
CA CYS A 206 -4.76 16.05 12.82
C CYS A 206 -6.07 15.40 12.33
N GLY A 207 -6.45 14.28 12.91
CA GLY A 207 -7.64 13.52 12.50
C GLY A 207 -7.47 12.71 11.21
N GLY A 208 -6.29 12.74 10.58
CA GLY A 208 -5.93 11.81 9.51
C GLY A 208 -5.55 10.42 10.06
N VAL A 209 -5.19 9.51 9.15
CA VAL A 209 -4.73 8.18 9.52
C VAL A 209 -3.44 8.26 10.34
N ALA A 210 -3.40 7.50 11.43
CA ALA A 210 -2.21 7.14 12.17
C ALA A 210 -2.38 5.69 12.67
N ALA A 211 -1.76 4.75 11.99
CA ALA A 211 -1.88 3.34 12.35
C ALA A 211 -0.61 2.57 12.02
N THR A 212 -0.40 1.45 12.68
CA THR A 212 0.72 0.55 12.43
C THR A 212 0.20 -0.86 12.30
N VAL A 213 0.50 -1.50 11.16
CA VAL A 213 0.37 -2.96 11.05
C VAL A 213 1.65 -3.58 11.60
N THR A 214 1.50 -4.50 12.56
CA THR A 214 2.59 -5.28 13.14
C THR A 214 2.55 -6.69 12.58
N LEU A 215 3.69 -7.19 12.14
CA LEU A 215 3.89 -8.57 11.68
C LEU A 215 5.13 -9.16 12.34
N PHE A 216 5.13 -10.47 12.55
CA PHE A 216 6.31 -11.20 13.03
C PHE A 216 6.81 -12.15 11.95
N TRP A 217 8.12 -12.22 11.79
CA TRP A 217 8.82 -13.21 10.98
C TRP A 217 9.54 -14.20 11.90
N ASP A 218 9.19 -15.48 11.83
CA ASP A 218 9.80 -16.53 12.67
C ASP A 218 11.02 -17.21 12.02
N GLY A 219 11.35 -16.87 10.76
CA GLY A 219 12.38 -17.54 9.96
C GLY A 219 11.83 -18.42 8.83
N GLU A 220 10.54 -18.73 8.89
CA GLU A 220 9.83 -19.55 7.92
C GLU A 220 8.55 -18.89 7.41
N LYS A 221 7.79 -18.22 8.27
CA LYS A 221 6.50 -17.59 7.98
C LYS A 221 6.36 -16.17 8.52
N LEU A 222 5.68 -15.34 7.73
CA LEU A 222 5.19 -14.02 8.12
C LEU A 222 3.81 -14.16 8.77
N HIS A 223 3.72 -13.69 10.00
CA HIS A 223 2.48 -13.71 10.78
C HIS A 223 1.94 -12.31 10.92
N TYR A 224 0.73 -12.07 10.42
CA TYR A 224 0.01 -10.84 10.75
C TYR A 224 -0.37 -10.88 12.23
N VAL A 225 0.02 -9.86 12.98
CA VAL A 225 -0.25 -9.78 14.42
C VAL A 225 -1.47 -8.90 14.67
N ASN A 226 -1.38 -7.62 14.29
CA ASN A 226 -2.48 -6.68 14.50
C ASN A 226 -2.29 -5.38 13.72
N LEU A 227 -3.38 -4.62 13.59
CA LEU A 227 -3.38 -3.21 13.20
C LEU A 227 -3.69 -2.38 14.45
N LEU A 228 -2.73 -1.54 14.83
CA LEU A 228 -2.86 -0.64 15.98
C LEU A 228 -3.07 0.78 15.47
N SER A 229 -4.26 1.33 15.71
CA SER A 229 -4.54 2.74 15.46
C SER A 229 -4.15 3.59 16.66
N SER A 230 -3.65 4.78 16.37
CA SER A 230 -3.46 5.86 17.33
C SER A 230 -4.14 7.12 16.80
N GLY A 231 -4.44 8.07 17.68
CA GLY A 231 -5.11 9.30 17.32
C GLY A 231 -4.75 10.41 18.28
N PHE A 232 -4.62 11.62 17.75
CA PHE A 232 -4.39 12.81 18.56
C PHE A 232 -5.16 13.99 18.00
N SER A 233 -5.56 14.88 18.90
CA SER A 233 -6.05 16.21 18.61
C SER A 233 -5.20 17.24 19.34
N THR A 234 -5.60 18.50 19.29
CA THR A 234 -4.96 19.57 20.07
C THR A 234 -5.06 19.36 21.58
N GLU A 235 -6.05 18.60 22.03
CA GLU A 235 -6.43 18.44 23.44
C GLU A 235 -6.31 17.01 23.93
N ASN A 236 -6.59 16.01 23.09
CA ASN A 236 -6.71 14.61 23.49
C ASN A 236 -5.73 13.72 22.72
N PHE A 237 -5.36 12.58 23.31
CA PHE A 237 -4.64 11.52 22.62
C PHE A 237 -5.17 10.14 22.97
N ALA A 238 -4.98 9.21 22.05
CA ALA A 238 -5.25 7.79 22.19
C ALA A 238 -4.15 7.00 21.49
N ASN A 239 -3.34 6.25 22.25
CA ASN A 239 -2.23 5.47 21.73
C ASN A 239 -2.43 3.99 21.99
N ARG A 240 -1.97 3.17 21.04
CA ARG A 240 -1.91 1.71 21.18
C ARG A 240 -0.59 1.21 20.61
N PHE A 241 0.22 0.55 21.43
CA PHE A 241 1.51 0.02 21.01
C PHE A 241 1.90 -1.21 21.83
N TYR A 242 2.77 -2.03 21.23
CA TYR A 242 3.37 -3.17 21.92
C TYR A 242 4.62 -2.74 22.69
N ILE A 243 4.80 -3.33 23.88
CA ILE A 243 6.03 -3.30 24.66
C ILE A 243 6.52 -4.73 24.72
N TYR A 244 7.72 -4.96 24.22
CA TYR A 244 8.30 -6.29 24.04
C TYR A 244 9.17 -6.70 25.23
N PRO A 245 9.54 -8.00 25.36
CA PRO A 245 10.29 -8.51 26.51
C PRO A 245 11.58 -7.73 26.83
N GLN A 246 12.34 -7.29 25.82
CA GLN A 246 13.56 -6.50 26.04
C GLN A 246 13.32 -5.09 26.58
N GLU A 247 12.08 -4.60 26.55
CA GLU A 247 11.71 -3.23 26.87
C GLU A 247 11.07 -3.11 28.26
N HIS A 248 10.85 -4.22 28.96
CA HIS A 248 10.31 -4.23 30.31
C HIS A 248 10.98 -5.26 31.20
N SER A 249 10.82 -5.11 32.52
CA SER A 249 11.47 -5.94 33.52
C SER A 249 10.80 -7.30 33.77
N GLU A 250 9.58 -7.52 33.26
CA GLU A 250 8.91 -8.83 33.33
C GLU A 250 9.70 -9.85 32.48
N LYS A 251 10.18 -10.94 33.09
CA LYS A 251 10.96 -11.99 32.42
C LYS A 251 10.04 -13.05 31.78
N GLU A 252 10.50 -13.50 30.61
CA GLU A 252 10.04 -14.58 29.72
C GLU A 252 8.83 -14.25 28.84
N GLN A 253 9.13 -13.98 27.56
CA GLN A 253 8.24 -14.03 26.38
C GLN A 253 6.94 -13.20 26.39
N THR A 254 6.66 -12.47 27.48
CA THR A 254 5.47 -11.62 27.63
C THR A 254 5.56 -10.39 26.75
N ILE A 255 4.47 -10.07 26.05
CA ILE A 255 4.28 -8.85 25.26
C ILE A 255 3.13 -8.07 25.91
N LEU A 256 3.34 -6.79 26.17
CA LEU A 256 2.28 -5.91 26.67
C LEU A 256 1.68 -5.12 25.51
N LEU A 257 0.36 -5.20 25.30
CA LEU A 257 -0.34 -4.18 24.53
C LEU A 257 -0.74 -3.06 25.47
N ARG A 258 -0.05 -1.93 25.38
CA ARG A 258 -0.39 -0.73 26.15
C ARG A 258 -1.42 0.10 25.39
N LYS A 259 -2.48 0.49 26.10
CA LYS A 259 -3.46 1.49 25.67
C LYS A 259 -3.34 2.69 26.57
N GLU A 260 -3.15 3.86 25.98
CA GLU A 260 -3.09 5.13 26.70
C GLU A 260 -4.17 6.07 26.17
N LEU A 261 -4.96 6.65 27.06
CA LEU A 261 -5.87 7.75 26.76
C LEU A 261 -5.54 8.92 27.67
N GLY A 262 -5.68 10.14 27.17
CA GLY A 262 -5.48 11.30 28.00
C GLY A 262 -5.62 12.62 27.25
N THR A 263 -5.21 13.67 27.95
CA THR A 263 -5.22 15.04 27.45
C THR A 263 -3.82 15.65 27.46
N PHE A 264 -3.67 16.83 26.88
CA PHE A 264 -2.44 17.62 27.00
C PHE A 264 -2.64 18.78 27.97
N ASP A 265 -1.69 18.97 28.89
CA ASP A 265 -1.67 20.16 29.75
C ASP A 265 -1.31 21.44 28.96
N ALA A 266 -1.31 22.59 29.63
CA ALA A 266 -0.97 23.87 29.02
C ALA A 266 0.44 23.92 28.38
N ASN A 267 1.35 23.04 28.82
CA ASN A 267 2.71 22.90 28.31
C ASN A 267 2.84 21.74 27.29
N LYS A 268 1.72 21.20 26.79
CA LYS A 268 1.66 20.07 25.86
C LYS A 268 2.28 18.77 26.40
N ARG A 269 2.26 18.57 27.72
CA ARG A 269 2.66 17.31 28.34
C ARG A 269 1.44 16.38 28.48
N PRO A 270 1.59 15.07 28.29
CA PRO A 270 0.49 14.14 28.42
C PRO A 270 0.00 14.06 29.88
N VAL A 271 -1.31 14.14 30.05
CA VAL A 271 -2.05 13.90 31.29
C VAL A 271 -2.94 12.69 31.05
N TYR A 272 -2.49 11.54 31.54
CA TYR A 272 -3.16 10.26 31.31
C TYR A 272 -4.46 10.16 32.11
N THR A 273 -5.56 9.85 31.43
CA THR A 273 -6.83 9.48 32.05
C THR A 273 -7.01 7.97 32.14
N GLU A 274 -6.36 7.22 31.23
CA GLU A 274 -6.34 5.76 31.24
C GLU A 274 -4.98 5.24 30.77
N GLN A 275 -4.46 4.24 31.47
CA GLN A 275 -3.33 3.42 31.04
C GLN A 275 -3.63 1.97 31.40
N VAL A 276 -3.80 1.15 30.38
CA VAL A 276 -4.15 -0.27 30.54
C VAL A 276 -3.19 -1.12 29.72
N ASP A 277 -2.60 -2.10 30.39
CA ASP A 277 -1.81 -3.14 29.74
C ASP A 277 -2.63 -4.41 29.64
N THR A 278 -2.68 -4.98 28.44
CA THR A 278 -3.11 -6.36 28.23
C THR A 278 -1.87 -7.21 27.97
N ARG A 279 -1.71 -8.27 28.76
CA ARG A 279 -0.58 -9.18 28.63
C ARG A 279 -0.85 -10.25 27.60
N TYR A 280 0.16 -10.56 26.80
CA TYR A 280 0.13 -11.62 25.81
C TYR A 280 1.38 -12.48 25.90
N ILE A 281 1.25 -13.72 25.45
CA ILE A 281 2.36 -14.56 25.02
C ILE A 281 2.20 -14.87 23.54
N TRP A 282 3.31 -15.10 22.86
CA TRP A 282 3.31 -15.63 21.50
C TRP A 282 3.30 -17.16 21.53
N THR A 283 2.29 -17.78 20.94
CA THR A 283 2.13 -19.24 20.87
C THR A 283 1.63 -19.64 19.49
N ASP A 284 2.17 -20.72 18.91
CA ASP A 284 1.63 -21.39 17.72
C ASP A 284 1.05 -20.45 16.64
N ASN A 285 1.77 -19.37 16.33
CA ASN A 285 1.46 -18.36 15.29
C ASN A 285 0.47 -17.24 15.68
N GLY A 286 0.22 -17.01 16.97
CA GLY A 286 -0.64 -15.92 17.40
C GLY A 286 -0.37 -15.42 18.81
N LEU A 287 -0.92 -14.24 19.11
CA LEU A 287 -0.93 -13.69 20.46
C LEU A 287 -2.07 -14.32 21.28
N GLN A 288 -1.74 -14.87 22.44
CA GLN A 288 -2.70 -15.35 23.44
C GLN A 288 -2.69 -14.46 24.66
N ILE A 289 -3.87 -14.00 25.10
CA ILE A 289 -4.02 -13.20 26.31
C ILE A 289 -3.68 -14.06 27.53
N ILE A 290 -2.90 -13.50 28.44
CA ILE A 290 -2.65 -14.09 29.76
C ILE A 290 -3.18 -13.18 30.88
N PRO A 291 -3.52 -13.75 32.06
CA PRO A 291 -4.02 -13.00 33.21
C PRO A 291 -3.09 -11.88 33.70
#